data_AF-A0A9P0PFS7-F1
#
_entry.id   AF-A0A9P0PFS7-F1
#
_cell.length_a   1.000
_cell.length_b   1.000
_cell.length_c   1.000
_cell.angle_alpha   90.00
_cell.angle_beta   90.00
_cell.angle_gamma   90.00
#
_symmetry.space_group_name_H-M   'P 1'
#
loop_
_entity.id
_entity.type
_entity.pdbx_description
1 polymer ?
#
loop_
_entity_poly.entity_id
_entity_poly.type
_entity_poly.pdbx_seq_one_letter_code
_entity_poly.pdbx_strand_id
1 'polypeptide(L)'
;MFQKAGQIVHKENAVQAIVVADTFDDEFLPISEEMPHALLPVLNRPLIDYTLEFLSLGGIEETFLFCCTHVDAVKRHINKCIKNGEGWTLTMKVNVIVSESCRSFGDCLRDLDAKGLLRGEFVLLEPGTVSNVQLLPLLRKHNNITKNDKGAAMTLILQESGIGGIGRCPHEELLVAANSNNRVLFHKKLGKTKDRKIAFPLEIFLENPSVSLLHNLKDTHIAICSASVLPLFSDNFDFQTKDDFVRGLLMNEEILGSTVYCHILKGNQYGGSITNWRMYQAISYELRNKWIHPLISSTKRNRKLKNDVYVGDGTKISESAGLKNAVLGTDVILGKNVKIENSFVFSNTKIEDDVVITHSIIGEHCTVKSKSKITAGSILGNGCVVENDTFVENSLVVAKKPENYEEGDRLGERAYRLRITVDDEEDLSIIGLGRRLSRLHIGDLTYESDESECAFSVSDDEELSYTQTPPPDDTKRKFFNPKTNCRCFLI
;
A
#
# COMPACT_ATOMS: atom_id res chain seq x y z
N MET A 1 1.42 -59.49 27.22
CA MET A 1 1.00 -58.20 27.79
C MET A 1 1.66 -57.12 26.93
N PHE A 2 0.91 -56.60 25.95
CA PHE A 2 1.43 -55.71 24.92
C PHE A 2 1.69 -54.31 25.48
N GLN A 3 2.93 -53.82 25.36
CA GLN A 3 3.29 -52.42 25.57
C GLN A 3 2.65 -51.57 24.46
N LYS A 4 1.80 -50.60 24.85
CA LYS A 4 1.32 -49.55 23.95
C LYS A 4 2.48 -48.58 23.68
N ALA A 5 3.01 -48.64 22.46
CA ALA A 5 3.86 -47.59 21.91
C ALA A 5 3.07 -46.27 21.86
N GLY A 6 3.71 -45.19 22.33
CA GLY A 6 3.14 -43.85 22.31
C GLY A 6 2.86 -43.39 20.88
N GLN A 7 1.61 -43.03 20.61
CA GLN A 7 1.30 -42.14 19.50
C GLN A 7 1.85 -40.76 19.85
N ILE A 8 3.04 -40.45 19.33
CA ILE A 8 3.45 -39.06 19.15
C ILE A 8 2.48 -38.50 18.12
N VAL A 9 1.46 -37.79 18.60
CA VAL A 9 0.58 -36.98 17.75
C VAL A 9 1.48 -35.92 17.16
N HIS A 10 1.82 -36.05 15.88
CA HIS A 10 2.26 -34.92 15.08
C HIS A 10 1.14 -33.87 15.17
N LYS A 11 1.31 -32.86 16.02
CA LYS A 11 0.54 -31.63 15.88
C LYS A 11 0.85 -31.14 14.47
N GLU A 12 -0.11 -31.18 13.57
CA GLU A 12 -0.01 -30.44 12.31
C GLU A 12 0.39 -29.01 12.70
N ASN A 13 1.52 -28.54 12.16
CA ASN A 13 1.96 -27.18 12.43
C ASN A 13 0.90 -26.26 11.84
N ALA A 14 0.24 -25.49 12.71
CA ALA A 14 -0.73 -24.50 12.30
C ALA A 14 -0.11 -23.57 11.26
N VAL A 15 -0.88 -23.19 10.25
CA VAL A 15 -0.38 -22.25 9.23
C VAL A 15 -0.31 -20.85 9.85
N GLN A 16 0.90 -20.31 9.94
CA GLN A 16 1.18 -19.06 10.65
C GLN A 16 1.37 -17.88 9.70
N ALA A 17 1.03 -16.68 10.16
CA ALA A 17 1.34 -15.43 9.48
C ALA A 17 1.90 -14.38 10.46
N ILE A 18 2.72 -13.47 9.95
CA ILE A 18 3.20 -12.27 10.63
C ILE A 18 2.65 -11.06 9.89
N VAL A 19 2.03 -10.15 10.65
CA VAL A 19 1.65 -8.82 10.16
C VAL A 19 2.42 -7.80 10.98
N VAL A 20 3.33 -7.06 10.35
CA VAL A 20 4.06 -5.96 10.99
C VAL A 20 3.20 -4.70 10.87
N ALA A 21 2.46 -4.36 11.93
CA ALA A 21 1.36 -3.38 11.88
C ALA A 21 1.80 -1.91 11.83
N ASP A 22 3.06 -1.62 12.13
CA ASP A 22 3.63 -0.29 12.01
C ASP A 22 4.32 -0.13 10.66
N THR A 23 4.14 1.04 10.06
CA THR A 23 5.02 1.52 9.01
C THR A 23 6.05 2.43 9.65
N PHE A 24 7.30 2.29 9.25
CA PHE A 24 8.43 3.10 9.73
C PHE A 24 8.73 4.24 8.76
N ASP A 25 7.68 4.74 8.08
CA ASP A 25 7.73 5.79 7.08
C ASP A 25 6.78 6.94 7.43
N ASP A 26 7.01 8.07 6.75
CA ASP A 26 6.27 9.32 6.94
C ASP A 26 5.19 9.54 5.87
N GLU A 27 4.86 8.51 5.08
CA GLU A 27 3.98 8.63 3.91
C GLU A 27 2.54 9.06 4.28
N PHE A 28 2.10 8.72 5.50
CA PHE A 28 0.76 9.02 6.01
C PHE A 28 0.71 10.21 6.96
N LEU A 29 1.79 10.99 7.08
CA LEU A 29 1.74 12.26 7.79
C LEU A 29 0.70 13.20 7.13
N PRO A 30 -0.01 14.03 7.92
CA PRO A 30 0.06 14.19 9.38
C PRO A 30 -0.86 13.24 10.17
N ILE A 31 -1.59 12.32 9.51
CA ILE A 31 -2.59 11.48 10.17
C ILE A 31 -1.92 10.40 11.04
N SER A 32 -0.75 9.91 10.61
CA SER A 32 0.00 8.87 11.31
C SER A 32 0.51 9.28 12.70
N GLU A 33 0.54 10.57 13.06
CA GLU A 33 0.96 11.03 14.40
C GLU A 33 -0.02 10.62 15.53
N GLU A 34 -1.31 10.50 15.20
CA GLU A 34 -2.36 10.22 16.19
C GLU A 34 -3.05 8.86 15.94
N MET A 35 -2.85 8.27 14.77
CA MET A 35 -3.49 7.02 14.35
C MET A 35 -2.47 6.10 13.68
N PRO A 36 -2.33 4.84 14.12
CA PRO A 36 -1.42 3.89 13.46
C PRO A 36 -1.95 3.55 12.07
N HIS A 37 -1.04 3.32 11.11
CA HIS A 37 -1.40 2.98 9.73
C HIS A 37 -2.39 1.81 9.66
N ALA A 38 -2.21 0.78 10.48
CA ALA A 38 -3.12 -0.37 10.58
C ALA A 38 -4.60 -0.01 10.87
N LEU A 39 -4.87 1.13 11.51
CA LEU A 39 -6.22 1.58 11.82
C LEU A 39 -6.78 2.64 10.85
N LEU A 40 -6.02 3.01 9.82
CA LEU A 40 -6.46 3.97 8.81
C LEU A 40 -7.77 3.47 8.15
N PRO A 41 -8.83 4.31 8.05
CA PRO A 41 -10.15 3.84 7.64
C PRO A 41 -10.37 3.86 6.13
N VAL A 42 -10.26 2.71 5.45
CA VAL A 42 -10.60 2.58 4.02
C VAL A 42 -12.08 2.20 3.84
N LEU A 43 -12.86 3.11 3.24
CA LEU A 43 -14.32 2.95 3.11
C LEU A 43 -14.98 2.66 4.47
N ASN A 44 -14.60 3.47 5.48
CA ASN A 44 -15.08 3.42 6.88
C ASN A 44 -14.84 2.08 7.59
N ARG A 45 -13.84 1.32 7.16
CA ARG A 45 -13.37 0.12 7.82
C ARG A 45 -11.85 0.20 8.00
N PRO A 46 -11.32 -0.09 9.19
CA PRO A 46 -9.87 -0.12 9.44
C PRO A 46 -9.12 -1.04 8.49
N LEU A 47 -7.93 -0.63 8.03
CA LEU A 47 -7.07 -1.39 7.13
C LEU A 47 -6.81 -2.83 7.62
N ILE A 48 -6.45 -2.97 8.89
CA ILE A 48 -6.12 -4.27 9.49
C ILE A 48 -7.25 -5.28 9.37
N ASP A 49 -8.51 -4.84 9.38
CA ASP A 49 -9.65 -5.74 9.27
C ASP A 49 -9.73 -6.38 7.88
N TYR A 50 -9.31 -5.69 6.82
CA TYR A 50 -9.22 -6.27 5.48
C TYR A 50 -8.09 -7.30 5.41
N THR A 51 -6.93 -7.01 6.00
CA THR A 51 -5.79 -7.94 6.03
C THR A 51 -6.11 -9.19 6.85
N LEU A 52 -6.74 -9.06 8.02
CA LEU A 52 -7.11 -10.20 8.86
C LEU A 52 -8.20 -11.06 8.19
N GLU A 53 -9.18 -10.45 7.53
CA GLU A 53 -10.18 -11.19 6.76
C GLU A 53 -9.56 -11.91 5.56
N PHE A 54 -8.64 -11.25 4.84
CA PHE A 54 -7.85 -11.87 3.78
C PHE A 54 -7.10 -13.11 4.28
N LEU A 55 -6.38 -13.00 5.40
CA LEU A 55 -5.62 -14.10 5.98
C LEU A 55 -6.52 -15.27 6.40
N SER A 56 -7.63 -14.94 7.06
CA SER A 56 -8.63 -15.91 7.47
C SER A 56 -9.23 -16.67 6.29
N LEU A 57 -9.61 -15.97 5.21
CA LEU A 57 -10.10 -16.59 3.97
C LEU A 57 -9.00 -17.38 3.25
N GLY A 58 -7.76 -16.96 3.40
CA GLY A 58 -6.57 -17.63 2.92
C GLY A 58 -6.20 -18.90 3.69
N GLY A 59 -6.93 -19.25 4.76
CA GLY A 59 -6.72 -20.47 5.54
C GLY A 59 -5.59 -20.38 6.56
N ILE A 60 -5.22 -19.17 6.99
CA ILE A 60 -4.28 -18.98 8.10
C ILE A 60 -5.00 -19.24 9.43
N GLU A 61 -4.34 -19.99 10.31
CA GLU A 61 -4.91 -20.42 11.60
C GLU A 61 -4.39 -19.56 12.76
N GLU A 62 -3.16 -19.07 12.67
CA GLU A 62 -2.56 -18.22 13.70
C GLU A 62 -1.82 -17.04 13.07
N THR A 63 -2.14 -15.82 13.51
CA THR A 63 -1.47 -14.59 13.06
C THR A 63 -0.83 -13.87 14.25
N PHE A 64 0.43 -13.48 14.09
CA PHE A 64 1.15 -12.62 15.00
C PHE A 64 1.13 -11.19 14.47
N LEU A 65 0.38 -10.33 15.16
CA LEU A 65 0.29 -8.91 14.85
C LEU A 65 1.34 -8.17 15.69
N PHE A 66 2.40 -7.70 15.04
CA PHE A 66 3.48 -6.98 15.70
C PHE A 66 3.17 -5.48 15.72
N CYS A 67 3.24 -4.84 16.89
CA CYS A 67 2.96 -3.41 17.06
C CYS A 67 3.97 -2.73 17.99
N CYS A 68 4.35 -1.51 17.65
CA CYS A 68 5.31 -0.65 18.32
C CYS A 68 4.64 0.66 18.72
N THR A 69 3.86 1.26 17.81
CA THR A 69 3.16 2.53 18.04
C THR A 69 1.68 2.32 18.34
N HIS A 70 1.08 3.26 19.09
CA HIS A 70 -0.35 3.28 19.42
C HIS A 70 -0.95 1.92 19.86
N VAL A 71 -0.17 1.15 20.62
CA VAL A 71 -0.46 -0.24 21.00
C VAL A 71 -1.84 -0.39 21.64
N ASP A 72 -2.22 0.56 22.50
CA ASP A 72 -3.53 0.55 23.17
C ASP A 72 -4.70 0.72 22.20
N ALA A 73 -4.53 1.49 21.12
CA ALA A 73 -5.55 1.63 20.09
C ALA A 73 -5.73 0.31 19.34
N VAL A 74 -4.63 -0.32 18.92
CA VAL A 74 -4.66 -1.60 18.19
C VAL A 74 -5.23 -2.71 19.07
N LYS A 75 -4.75 -2.87 20.31
CA LYS A 75 -5.28 -3.87 21.26
C LYS A 75 -6.76 -3.66 21.53
N ARG A 76 -7.22 -2.41 21.73
CA ARG A 76 -8.65 -2.12 21.93
C ARG A 76 -9.48 -2.53 20.73
N HIS A 77 -9.01 -2.23 19.51
CA HIS A 77 -9.68 -2.61 18.27
C HIS A 77 -9.78 -4.13 18.10
N ILE A 78 -8.66 -4.86 18.21
CA ILE A 78 -8.64 -6.32 18.10
C ILE A 78 -9.55 -6.99 19.14
N ASN A 79 -9.47 -6.54 20.40
CA ASN A 79 -10.34 -7.07 21.46
C ASN A 79 -11.83 -6.78 21.21
N LYS A 80 -12.16 -5.63 20.63
CA LYS A 80 -13.53 -5.30 20.22
C LYS A 80 -14.01 -6.25 19.12
N CYS A 81 -13.19 -6.52 18.10
CA CYS A 81 -13.54 -7.46 17.04
C CYS A 81 -13.75 -8.89 17.56
N ILE A 82 -12.89 -9.35 18.47
CA ILE A 82 -13.04 -10.66 19.14
C ILE A 82 -14.36 -10.73 19.92
N LYS A 83 -14.70 -9.69 20.69
CA LYS A 83 -15.96 -9.64 21.44
C LYS A 83 -17.20 -9.62 20.55
N ASN A 84 -17.10 -8.96 19.39
CA ASN A 84 -18.18 -8.88 18.42
C ASN A 84 -18.34 -10.15 17.57
N GLY A 85 -17.35 -11.06 17.60
CA GLY A 85 -17.36 -12.27 16.79
C GLY A 85 -17.23 -12.00 15.29
N GLU A 86 -16.36 -11.05 14.91
CA GLU A 86 -16.09 -10.75 13.50
C GLU A 86 -15.62 -11.99 12.73
N GLY A 87 -15.88 -12.06 11.42
CA GLY A 87 -15.73 -13.30 10.65
C GLY A 87 -14.37 -14.00 10.78
N TRP A 88 -13.27 -13.25 10.83
CA TRP A 88 -11.92 -13.80 10.96
C TRP A 88 -11.65 -14.44 12.33
N THR A 89 -12.37 -14.03 13.38
CA THR A 89 -12.20 -14.53 14.76
C THR A 89 -12.66 -15.99 14.91
N LEU A 90 -13.45 -16.50 13.96
CA LEU A 90 -14.02 -17.84 13.99
C LEU A 90 -13.01 -18.92 13.59
N THR A 91 -12.08 -18.59 12.69
CA THR A 91 -11.15 -19.57 12.10
C THR A 91 -9.68 -19.26 12.37
N MET A 92 -9.36 -18.06 12.86
CA MET A 92 -7.98 -17.61 13.03
C MET A 92 -7.76 -16.97 14.41
N LYS A 93 -6.68 -17.37 15.08
CA LYS A 93 -6.22 -16.78 16.33
C LYS A 93 -5.25 -15.63 16.05
N VAL A 94 -5.49 -14.45 16.63
CA VAL A 94 -4.60 -13.29 16.51
C VAL A 94 -3.91 -13.04 17.85
N ASN A 95 -2.57 -13.08 17.85
CA ASN A 95 -1.74 -12.73 19.01
C ASN A 95 -1.08 -11.37 18.75
N VAL A 96 -1.35 -10.38 19.60
CA VAL A 96 -0.71 -9.05 19.51
C VAL A 96 0.61 -9.08 20.28
N ILE A 97 1.71 -8.85 19.55
CA ILE A 97 3.06 -8.76 20.09
C ILE A 97 3.45 -7.29 20.15
N VAL A 98 4.00 -6.88 21.28
CA VAL A 98 4.41 -5.49 21.51
C VAL A 98 5.91 -5.42 21.70
N SER A 99 6.53 -4.42 21.07
CA SER A 99 7.91 -4.05 21.32
C SER A 99 8.08 -2.55 21.14
N GLU A 100 8.50 -1.86 22.20
CA GLU A 100 8.70 -0.40 22.18
C GLU A 100 10.07 0.00 21.63
N SER A 101 11.01 -0.96 21.52
CA SER A 101 12.39 -0.70 21.11
C SER A 101 12.63 -0.76 19.60
N CYS A 102 11.68 -1.30 18.82
CA CYS A 102 11.85 -1.51 17.39
C CYS A 102 11.71 -0.18 16.63
N ARG A 103 12.67 0.11 15.74
CA ARG A 103 12.67 1.33 14.92
C ARG A 103 12.61 1.03 13.42
N SER A 104 12.62 -0.24 13.04
CA SER A 104 12.51 -0.67 11.65
C SER A 104 11.77 -1.99 11.52
N PHE A 105 11.38 -2.31 10.27
CA PHE A 105 10.79 -3.59 9.93
C PHE A 105 11.74 -4.75 10.26
N GLY A 106 13.04 -4.58 10.03
CA GLY A 106 14.07 -5.55 10.41
C GLY A 106 14.14 -5.80 11.91
N ASP A 107 14.08 -4.74 12.73
CA ASP A 107 14.10 -4.88 14.19
C ASP A 107 12.92 -5.71 14.72
N CYS A 108 11.73 -5.53 14.12
CA CYS A 108 10.55 -6.32 14.46
C CYS A 108 10.79 -7.82 14.23
N LEU A 109 11.40 -8.16 13.10
CA LEU A 109 11.68 -9.56 12.75
C LEU A 109 12.76 -10.18 13.65
N ARG A 110 13.78 -9.41 14.05
CA ARG A 110 14.80 -9.86 15.03
C ARG A 110 14.20 -10.12 16.40
N ASP A 111 13.33 -9.24 16.87
CA ASP A 111 12.65 -9.43 18.16
C ASP A 111 11.68 -10.62 18.12
N LEU A 112 11.04 -10.86 16.96
CA LEU A 112 10.24 -12.07 16.74
C LEU A 112 11.06 -13.36 16.77
N ASP A 113 12.27 -13.34 16.19
CA ASP A 113 13.21 -14.45 16.22
C ASP A 113 13.62 -14.78 17.67
N ALA A 114 13.99 -13.75 18.43
CA ALA A 114 14.36 -13.88 19.85
C ALA A 114 13.24 -14.48 20.71
N LYS A 115 11.97 -14.25 20.34
CA LYS A 115 10.79 -14.82 21.02
C LYS A 115 10.53 -16.28 20.65
N GLY A 116 11.08 -16.80 19.55
CA GLY A 116 10.98 -18.21 19.16
C GLY A 116 9.56 -18.74 18.96
N LEU A 117 8.64 -17.87 18.51
CA LEU A 117 7.21 -18.18 18.41
C LEU A 117 6.82 -18.94 17.14
N LEU A 118 7.58 -18.76 16.05
CA LEU A 118 7.28 -19.35 14.77
C LEU A 118 7.88 -20.75 14.63
N ARG A 119 7.10 -21.66 14.05
CA ARG A 119 7.48 -23.06 13.90
C ARG A 119 7.14 -23.54 12.48
N GLY A 120 7.87 -23.03 11.49
CA GLY A 120 7.76 -23.48 10.10
C GLY A 120 7.73 -22.33 9.10
N GLU A 121 7.25 -22.62 7.90
CA GLU A 121 7.00 -21.62 6.88
C GLU A 121 5.81 -20.73 7.27
N PHE A 122 5.89 -19.44 6.96
CA PHE A 122 4.89 -18.45 7.35
C PHE A 122 4.64 -17.43 6.25
N VAL A 123 3.49 -16.77 6.31
CA VAL A 123 3.16 -15.63 5.44
C VAL A 123 3.56 -14.33 6.12
N LEU A 124 4.31 -13.47 5.44
CA LEU A 124 4.78 -12.16 5.91
C LEU A 124 4.09 -11.05 5.14
N LEU A 125 3.47 -10.11 5.87
CA LEU A 125 2.60 -9.07 5.34
C LEU A 125 2.75 -7.76 6.11
N GLU A 126 2.32 -6.69 5.45
CA GLU A 126 2.08 -5.37 6.05
C GLU A 126 0.57 -5.11 6.18
N PRO A 127 0.11 -4.27 7.12
CA PRO A 127 -1.31 -4.03 7.42
C PRO A 127 -2.08 -3.32 6.31
N GLY A 128 -1.37 -2.73 5.34
CA GLY A 128 -1.98 -2.12 4.16
C GLY A 128 -2.39 -3.13 3.08
N THR A 129 -2.10 -4.42 3.29
CA THR A 129 -2.29 -5.46 2.25
C THR A 129 -3.75 -5.88 2.15
N VAL A 130 -4.34 -5.63 0.98
CA VAL A 130 -5.72 -5.99 0.62
C VAL A 130 -5.70 -6.90 -0.61
N SER A 131 -6.18 -8.13 -0.44
CA SER A 131 -6.04 -9.16 -1.48
C SER A 131 -7.13 -10.23 -1.40
N ASN A 132 -7.43 -10.89 -2.53
CA ASN A 132 -8.26 -12.10 -2.59
C ASN A 132 -7.47 -13.32 -3.09
N VAL A 133 -6.14 -13.28 -2.97
CA VAL A 133 -5.22 -14.36 -3.37
C VAL A 133 -5.45 -15.61 -2.53
N GLN A 134 -5.33 -16.77 -3.15
CA GLN A 134 -5.43 -18.04 -2.43
C GLN A 134 -4.06 -18.40 -1.85
N LEU A 135 -3.89 -18.25 -0.52
CA LEU A 135 -2.60 -18.46 0.15
C LEU A 135 -2.18 -19.93 0.26
N LEU A 136 -3.10 -20.87 0.56
CA LEU A 136 -2.74 -22.29 0.75
C LEU A 136 -2.05 -22.93 -0.47
N PRO A 137 -2.53 -22.75 -1.72
CA PRO A 137 -1.82 -23.27 -2.89
C PRO A 137 -0.40 -22.69 -3.04
N LEU A 138 -0.21 -21.42 -2.69
CA LEU A 138 1.08 -20.75 -2.78
C LEU A 138 2.05 -21.24 -1.71
N LEU A 139 1.57 -21.47 -0.49
CA LEU A 139 2.34 -22.11 0.59
C LEU A 139 2.79 -23.51 0.18
N ARG A 140 1.88 -24.33 -0.37
CA ARG A 140 2.25 -25.67 -0.88
C ARG A 140 3.29 -25.60 -1.98
N LYS A 141 3.19 -24.61 -2.88
CA LYS A 141 4.17 -24.38 -3.94
C LYS A 141 5.53 -24.02 -3.35
N HIS A 142 5.57 -23.11 -2.39
CA HIS A 142 6.79 -22.73 -1.67
C HIS A 142 7.40 -23.94 -0.96
N ASN A 143 6.60 -24.74 -0.25
CA ASN A 143 7.08 -25.94 0.44
C ASN A 143 7.64 -27.02 -0.52
N ASN A 144 7.21 -27.02 -1.79
CA ASN A 144 7.81 -27.89 -2.80
C ASN A 144 9.13 -27.31 -3.34
N ILE A 145 9.26 -25.98 -3.39
CA ILE A 145 10.51 -25.31 -3.73
C ILE A 145 11.54 -25.59 -2.62
N THR A 146 11.19 -25.42 -1.35
CA THR A 146 12.11 -25.65 -0.21
C THR A 146 12.58 -27.09 -0.08
N LYS A 147 11.78 -28.07 -0.54
CA LYS A 147 12.21 -29.48 -0.63
C LYS A 147 13.29 -29.71 -1.68
N ASN A 148 13.23 -28.99 -2.80
CA ASN A 148 14.19 -29.11 -3.91
C ASN A 148 15.43 -28.24 -3.66
N ASP A 149 15.22 -27.04 -3.13
CA ASP A 149 16.23 -26.06 -2.77
C ASP A 149 16.10 -25.72 -1.28
N LYS A 150 16.99 -26.32 -0.47
CA LYS A 150 17.02 -26.07 0.98
C LYS A 150 17.40 -24.62 1.34
N GLY A 151 18.00 -23.88 0.40
CA GLY A 151 18.34 -22.47 0.55
C GLY A 151 17.18 -21.51 0.24
N ALA A 152 16.02 -22.01 -0.22
CA ALA A 152 14.88 -21.14 -0.56
C ALA A 152 14.36 -20.39 0.68
N ALA A 153 14.71 -19.11 0.78
CA ALA A 153 14.37 -18.27 1.92
C ALA A 153 12.97 -17.67 1.76
N MET A 154 12.64 -17.16 0.58
CA MET A 154 11.42 -16.38 0.38
C MET A 154 10.82 -16.56 -1.02
N THR A 155 9.49 -16.50 -1.12
CA THR A 155 8.75 -16.35 -2.37
C THR A 155 7.91 -15.08 -2.36
N LEU A 156 8.26 -14.12 -3.21
CA LEU A 156 7.56 -12.85 -3.40
C LEU A 156 6.32 -13.05 -4.27
N ILE A 157 5.16 -12.55 -3.84
CA ILE A 157 3.94 -12.58 -4.65
C ILE A 157 3.82 -11.25 -5.40
N LEU A 158 3.80 -11.32 -6.73
CA LEU A 158 3.78 -10.15 -7.61
C LEU A 158 2.53 -10.21 -8.50
N GLN A 159 1.98 -9.06 -8.86
CA GLN A 159 0.84 -8.99 -9.78
C GLN A 159 1.22 -8.27 -11.07
N GLU A 160 0.80 -8.81 -12.22
CA GLU A 160 0.92 -8.08 -13.49
C GLU A 160 0.08 -6.80 -13.47
N SER A 161 0.72 -5.68 -13.81
CA SER A 161 0.07 -4.38 -13.95
C SER A 161 0.78 -3.55 -15.01
N GLY A 162 0.01 -3.10 -16.01
CA GLY A 162 0.53 -2.25 -17.07
C GLY A 162 1.02 -0.89 -16.57
N ILE A 163 1.90 -0.25 -17.34
CA ILE A 163 2.33 1.13 -17.08
C ILE A 163 1.11 2.05 -17.06
N GLY A 164 1.04 2.94 -16.08
CA GLY A 164 -0.09 3.86 -15.91
C GLY A 164 -1.36 3.22 -15.33
N GLY A 165 -1.31 1.95 -14.91
CA GLY A 165 -2.41 1.31 -14.18
C GLY A 165 -2.74 2.04 -12.88
N ILE A 166 -4.02 2.06 -12.49
CA ILE A 166 -4.51 2.75 -11.28
C ILE A 166 -3.80 2.22 -10.02
N GLY A 167 -3.60 0.91 -9.93
CA GLY A 167 -2.90 0.25 -8.82
C GLY A 167 -1.37 0.26 -8.91
N ARG A 168 -0.78 1.18 -9.69
CA ARG A 168 0.67 1.37 -9.81
C ARG A 168 1.01 2.83 -9.50
N CYS A 169 1.94 3.05 -8.57
CA CYS A 169 2.49 4.36 -8.28
C CYS A 169 3.98 4.43 -8.63
N PRO A 170 4.51 5.61 -9.03
CA PRO A 170 5.92 5.79 -9.37
C PRO A 170 6.88 5.25 -8.28
N HIS A 171 6.57 5.47 -7.00
CA HIS A 171 7.39 5.02 -5.87
C HIS A 171 7.47 3.49 -5.70
N GLU A 172 6.49 2.73 -6.21
CA GLU A 172 6.40 1.27 -6.09
C GLU A 172 6.72 0.58 -7.43
N GLU A 173 7.26 1.31 -8.40
CA GLU A 173 7.69 0.70 -9.65
C GLU A 173 8.83 -0.26 -9.40
N LEU A 174 8.63 -1.50 -9.83
CA LEU A 174 9.53 -2.60 -9.56
C LEU A 174 10.09 -3.18 -10.85
N LEU A 175 11.40 -3.42 -10.85
CA LEU A 175 12.08 -4.18 -11.87
C LEU A 175 12.61 -5.49 -11.27
N VAL A 176 12.20 -6.61 -11.88
CA VAL A 176 12.62 -7.95 -11.48
C VAL A 176 13.27 -8.65 -12.67
N ALA A 177 14.45 -9.23 -12.47
CA ALA A 177 14.98 -10.24 -13.37
C ALA A 177 14.75 -11.62 -12.76
N ALA A 178 14.15 -12.54 -13.53
CA ALA A 178 13.88 -13.89 -13.07
C ALA A 178 14.26 -14.94 -14.12
N ASN A 179 14.66 -16.13 -13.68
CA ASN A 179 14.94 -17.25 -14.58
C ASN A 179 13.67 -18.07 -14.90
N SER A 180 13.82 -19.13 -15.72
CA SER A 180 12.74 -20.03 -16.12
C SER A 180 12.03 -20.75 -14.97
N ASN A 181 12.70 -20.90 -13.81
CA ASN A 181 12.13 -21.50 -12.61
C ASN A 181 11.44 -20.48 -11.69
N ASN A 182 11.35 -19.21 -12.11
CA ASN A 182 10.91 -18.07 -11.29
C ASN A 182 11.81 -17.79 -10.07
N ARG A 183 13.10 -18.15 -10.13
CA ARG A 183 14.10 -17.65 -9.18
C ARG A 183 14.39 -16.19 -9.54
N VAL A 184 14.35 -15.32 -8.54
CA VAL A 184 14.69 -13.91 -8.67
C VAL A 184 16.20 -13.80 -8.69
N LEU A 185 16.73 -13.07 -9.68
CA LEU A 185 18.16 -12.83 -9.87
C LEU A 185 18.52 -11.37 -9.64
N PHE A 186 17.56 -10.47 -9.84
CA PHE A 186 17.74 -9.04 -9.63
C PHE A 186 16.41 -8.43 -9.18
N HIS A 187 16.46 -7.51 -8.21
CA HIS A 187 15.30 -6.83 -7.66
C HIS A 187 15.67 -5.38 -7.33
N LYS A 188 15.05 -4.41 -8.01
CA LYS A 188 15.23 -2.98 -7.74
C LYS A 188 13.89 -2.25 -7.84
N LYS A 189 13.55 -1.48 -6.80
CA LYS A 189 12.48 -0.48 -6.87
C LYS A 189 13.03 0.79 -7.53
N LEU A 190 12.41 1.22 -8.62
CA LEU A 190 12.84 2.36 -9.45
C LEU A 190 12.43 3.70 -8.85
N GLY A 191 11.30 3.73 -8.15
CA GLY A 191 10.67 4.93 -7.64
C GLY A 191 11.46 5.76 -6.62
N LYS A 192 12.58 5.23 -6.10
CA LYS A 192 13.50 5.94 -5.19
C LYS A 192 14.69 6.57 -5.91
N THR A 193 14.89 6.29 -7.20
CA THR A 193 16.10 6.68 -7.93
C THR A 193 15.75 7.46 -9.20
N LYS A 194 16.42 8.60 -9.44
CA LYS A 194 16.34 9.34 -10.72
C LYS A 194 17.14 8.68 -11.85
N ASP A 195 17.57 7.43 -11.66
CA ASP A 195 18.42 6.70 -12.57
C ASP A 195 17.72 6.43 -13.91
N ARG A 196 18.23 7.05 -14.99
CA ARG A 196 17.77 6.76 -16.35
C ARG A 196 18.31 5.45 -16.91
N LYS A 197 19.29 4.83 -16.23
CA LYS A 197 19.98 3.60 -16.65
C LYS A 197 20.02 2.63 -15.48
N ILE A 198 19.91 1.34 -15.79
CA ILE A 198 19.94 0.28 -14.78
C ILE A 198 21.09 -0.65 -15.13
N ALA A 199 22.02 -0.80 -14.19
CA ALA A 199 23.13 -1.73 -14.30
C ALA A 199 22.69 -3.10 -13.77
N PHE A 200 22.94 -4.14 -14.56
CA PHE A 200 22.76 -5.53 -14.16
C PHE A 200 24.13 -6.19 -13.99
N PRO A 201 24.35 -6.97 -12.91
CA PRO A 201 25.54 -7.81 -12.80
C PRO A 201 25.59 -8.79 -13.99
N LEU A 202 26.76 -9.00 -14.58
CA LEU A 202 26.89 -9.85 -15.78
C LEU A 202 26.70 -11.33 -15.45
N GLU A 203 27.04 -11.70 -14.22
CA GLU A 203 26.99 -13.05 -13.65
C GLU A 203 25.59 -13.66 -13.80
N ILE A 204 24.54 -12.85 -13.63
CA ILE A 204 23.15 -13.33 -13.73
C ILE A 204 22.84 -13.92 -15.12
N PHE A 205 23.47 -13.39 -16.17
CA PHE A 205 23.28 -13.82 -17.55
C PHE A 205 24.21 -14.97 -17.94
N LEU A 206 25.37 -15.07 -17.29
CA LEU A 206 26.33 -16.15 -17.53
C LEU A 206 25.89 -17.45 -16.86
N GLU A 207 25.32 -17.37 -15.66
CA GLU A 207 24.91 -18.53 -14.86
C GLU A 207 23.54 -19.09 -15.25
N ASN A 208 22.69 -18.29 -15.89
CA ASN A 208 21.31 -18.68 -16.20
C ASN A 208 21.09 -18.74 -17.72
N PRO A 209 20.55 -19.85 -18.26
CA PRO A 209 20.35 -20.01 -19.70
C PRO A 209 19.26 -19.09 -20.26
N SER A 210 18.34 -18.63 -19.42
CA SER A 210 17.25 -17.73 -19.80
C SER A 210 16.93 -16.79 -18.66
N VAL A 211 16.92 -15.50 -18.95
CA VAL A 211 16.58 -14.44 -17.99
C VAL A 211 15.46 -13.58 -18.59
N SER A 212 14.37 -13.43 -17.84
CA SER A 212 13.25 -12.55 -18.18
C SER A 212 13.35 -11.27 -17.35
N LEU A 213 13.32 -10.12 -18.02
CA LEU A 213 13.30 -8.80 -17.39
C LEU A 213 11.86 -8.29 -17.35
N LEU A 214 11.34 -8.06 -16.14
CA LEU A 214 9.93 -7.77 -15.90
C LEU A 214 9.79 -6.42 -15.20
N HIS A 215 9.22 -5.45 -15.91
CA HIS A 215 8.91 -4.11 -15.38
C HIS A 215 7.38 -3.88 -15.24
N ASN A 216 6.57 -4.80 -15.74
CA ASN A 216 5.11 -4.76 -15.76
C ASN A 216 4.51 -5.45 -14.51
N LEU A 217 5.24 -5.45 -13.41
CA LEU A 217 4.83 -6.06 -12.15
C LEU A 217 4.63 -4.98 -11.09
N LYS A 218 3.65 -5.17 -10.22
CA LYS A 218 3.50 -4.44 -8.96
C LYS A 218 3.76 -5.37 -7.77
N ASP A 219 4.39 -4.84 -6.74
CA ASP A 219 4.57 -5.54 -5.47
C ASP A 219 3.22 -5.63 -4.74
N THR A 220 2.86 -6.83 -4.29
CA THR A 220 1.64 -7.03 -3.50
C THR A 220 1.89 -6.89 -1.99
N HIS A 221 3.16 -6.82 -1.59
CA HIS A 221 3.63 -6.86 -0.19
C HIS A 221 3.25 -8.16 0.55
N ILE A 222 2.95 -9.22 -0.20
CA ILE A 222 2.76 -10.58 0.31
C ILE A 222 4.03 -11.37 0.02
N ALA A 223 4.66 -11.90 1.08
CA ALA A 223 5.78 -12.81 0.95
C ALA A 223 5.50 -14.12 1.70
N ILE A 224 5.89 -15.24 1.11
CA ILE A 224 5.91 -16.54 1.79
C ILE A 224 7.35 -16.82 2.19
N CYS A 225 7.56 -17.07 3.47
CA CYS A 225 8.89 -17.15 4.06
C CYS A 225 9.14 -18.54 4.64
N SER A 226 10.35 -19.03 4.46
CA SER A 226 10.90 -20.15 5.21
C SER A 226 11.23 -19.73 6.65
N ALA A 227 11.30 -20.71 7.55
CA ALA A 227 11.71 -20.49 8.94
C ALA A 227 13.12 -19.86 9.07
N SER A 228 13.97 -19.97 8.04
CA SER A 228 15.31 -19.37 8.01
C SER A 228 15.31 -17.85 7.88
N VAL A 229 14.20 -17.22 7.45
CA VAL A 229 14.16 -15.76 7.23
C VAL A 229 14.42 -14.99 8.51
N LEU A 230 13.82 -15.39 9.64
CA LEU A 230 14.01 -14.69 10.91
C LEU A 230 15.48 -14.72 11.40
N PRO A 231 16.15 -15.88 11.46
CA PRO A 231 17.58 -15.94 11.75
C PRO A 231 18.45 -15.11 10.80
N LEU A 232 18.14 -15.08 9.50
CA LEU A 232 18.89 -14.27 8.54
C LEU A 232 18.79 -12.76 8.84
N PHE A 233 17.67 -12.28 9.38
CA PHE A 233 17.54 -10.91 9.87
C PHE A 233 18.32 -10.68 11.17
N SER A 234 18.36 -11.67 12.07
CA SER A 234 19.12 -11.62 13.33
C SER A 234 20.64 -11.58 13.08
N ASP A 235 21.12 -12.40 12.14
CA ASP A 235 22.54 -12.48 11.78
C ASP A 235 23.04 -11.24 11.02
N ASN A 236 22.13 -10.54 10.31
CA ASN A 236 22.46 -9.36 9.50
C ASN A 236 21.70 -8.12 10.01
N PHE A 237 22.36 -7.35 10.87
CA PHE A 237 21.76 -6.17 11.50
C PHE A 237 21.49 -5.01 10.53
N ASP A 238 22.13 -4.99 9.35
CA ASP A 238 21.99 -3.94 8.34
C ASP A 238 20.64 -3.98 7.61
N PHE A 239 19.92 -5.11 7.63
CA PHE A 239 18.64 -5.22 6.94
C PHE A 239 17.54 -4.50 7.71
N GLN A 240 17.14 -3.31 7.24
CA GLN A 240 16.11 -2.49 7.88
C GLN A 240 14.72 -2.68 7.24
N THR A 241 14.64 -2.98 5.94
CA THR A 241 13.38 -3.19 5.20
C THR A 241 13.33 -4.55 4.51
N LYS A 242 12.12 -4.99 4.11
CA LYS A 242 11.93 -6.17 3.25
C LYS A 242 12.76 -6.08 1.96
N ASP A 243 12.83 -4.91 1.35
CA ASP A 243 13.51 -4.73 0.07
C ASP A 243 15.04 -4.75 0.22
N ASP A 244 15.57 -4.26 1.35
CA ASP A 244 17.01 -4.36 1.66
C ASP A 244 17.40 -5.81 1.94
N PHE A 245 16.54 -6.56 2.61
CA PHE A 245 16.73 -8.00 2.80
C PHE A 245 16.78 -8.75 1.47
N VAL A 246 15.79 -8.55 0.58
CA VAL A 246 15.79 -9.20 -0.75
C VAL A 246 17.04 -8.81 -1.54
N ARG A 247 17.42 -7.53 -1.56
CA ARG A 247 18.63 -7.06 -2.26
C ARG A 247 19.89 -7.68 -1.65
N GLY A 248 19.99 -7.73 -0.34
CA GLY A 248 21.12 -8.30 0.40
C GLY A 248 21.30 -9.80 0.15
N LEU A 249 20.20 -10.56 0.10
CA LEU A 249 20.23 -11.97 -0.27
C LEU A 249 20.73 -12.19 -1.69
N LEU A 250 20.30 -11.37 -2.65
CA LEU A 250 20.71 -11.47 -4.06
C LEU A 250 22.17 -11.05 -4.27
N MET A 251 22.67 -10.05 -3.54
CA MET A 251 24.07 -9.59 -3.66
C MET A 251 25.06 -10.54 -2.99
N ASN A 252 24.68 -11.16 -1.87
CA ASN A 252 25.55 -12.02 -1.07
C ASN A 252 25.17 -13.51 -1.18
N GLU A 253 24.60 -13.92 -2.31
CA GLU A 253 24.05 -15.27 -2.49
C GLU A 253 25.12 -16.35 -2.33
N GLU A 254 26.35 -16.11 -2.80
CA GLU A 254 27.48 -17.03 -2.65
C GLU A 254 27.84 -17.30 -1.16
N ILE A 255 27.60 -16.32 -0.29
CA ILE A 255 27.98 -16.37 1.13
C ILE A 255 26.82 -16.92 1.97
N LEU A 256 25.61 -16.44 1.72
CA LEU A 256 24.43 -16.78 2.52
C LEU A 256 23.74 -18.07 2.07
N GLY A 257 24.03 -18.54 0.85
CA GLY A 257 23.43 -19.76 0.27
C GLY A 257 21.90 -19.74 0.25
N SER A 258 21.31 -18.53 0.21
CA SER A 258 19.89 -18.30 0.39
C SER A 258 19.29 -17.71 -0.87
N THR A 259 18.24 -18.35 -1.41
CA THR A 259 17.66 -18.01 -2.70
C THR A 259 16.27 -17.37 -2.54
N VAL A 260 15.91 -16.51 -3.50
CA VAL A 260 14.60 -15.83 -3.54
C VAL A 260 13.85 -16.23 -4.81
N TYR A 261 12.55 -16.50 -4.67
CA TYR A 261 11.65 -16.84 -5.76
C TYR A 261 10.54 -15.81 -5.91
N CYS A 262 9.88 -15.80 -7.06
CA CYS A 262 8.67 -15.00 -7.26
C CYS A 262 7.51 -15.86 -7.78
N HIS A 263 6.29 -15.47 -7.43
CA HIS A 263 5.08 -15.98 -8.03
C HIS A 263 4.25 -14.85 -8.60
N ILE A 264 4.07 -14.87 -9.92
CA ILE A 264 3.26 -13.91 -10.64
C ILE A 264 1.80 -14.38 -10.62
N LEU A 265 0.92 -13.56 -10.04
CA LEU A 265 -0.51 -13.79 -9.98
C LEU A 265 -1.13 -13.77 -11.37
N LYS A 266 -2.05 -14.70 -11.62
CA LYS A 266 -2.76 -14.84 -12.90
C LYS A 266 -4.27 -14.93 -12.68
N GLY A 267 -5.04 -14.50 -13.68
CA GLY A 267 -6.49 -14.62 -13.68
C GLY A 267 -7.18 -13.61 -12.75
N ASN A 268 -8.15 -14.09 -11.95
CA ASN A 268 -9.07 -13.24 -11.18
C ASN A 268 -8.55 -12.89 -9.77
N GLN A 269 -7.25 -13.06 -9.52
CA GLN A 269 -6.63 -12.74 -8.24
C GLN A 269 -6.07 -11.31 -8.27
N TYR A 270 -6.24 -10.61 -7.15
CA TYR A 270 -5.81 -9.25 -6.93
C TYR A 270 -5.00 -9.19 -5.63
N GLY A 271 -3.85 -8.54 -5.67
CA GLY A 271 -3.08 -8.12 -4.51
C GLY A 271 -2.69 -6.64 -4.65
N GLY A 272 -2.93 -5.88 -3.60
CA GLY A 272 -2.47 -4.50 -3.52
C GLY A 272 -2.16 -4.15 -2.07
N SER A 273 -1.19 -3.26 -1.87
CA SER A 273 -0.88 -2.70 -0.56
C SER A 273 -1.06 -1.19 -0.57
N ILE A 274 -1.62 -0.66 0.49
CA ILE A 274 -1.74 0.77 0.74
C ILE A 274 -0.44 1.23 1.40
N THR A 275 0.49 1.75 0.59
CA THR A 275 1.79 2.25 1.06
C THR A 275 1.90 3.77 1.06
N ASN A 276 0.99 4.46 0.36
CA ASN A 276 0.90 5.91 0.32
C ASN A 276 -0.53 6.35 -0.04
N TRP A 277 -0.80 7.66 -0.03
CA TRP A 277 -2.12 8.22 -0.31
C TRP A 277 -2.64 7.97 -1.73
N ARG A 278 -1.74 7.85 -2.72
CA ARG A 278 -2.14 7.46 -4.07
C ARG A 278 -2.65 6.02 -4.10
N MET A 279 -1.92 5.11 -3.45
CA MET A 279 -2.33 3.71 -3.33
C MET A 279 -3.60 3.57 -2.48
N TYR A 280 -3.77 4.39 -1.46
CA TYR A 280 -5.01 4.50 -0.68
C TYR A 280 -6.20 4.85 -1.58
N GLN A 281 -6.06 5.87 -2.45
CA GLN A 281 -7.11 6.26 -3.39
C GLN A 281 -7.39 5.16 -4.42
N ALA A 282 -6.32 4.54 -4.95
CA ALA A 282 -6.41 3.47 -5.95
C ALA A 282 -7.13 2.25 -5.39
N ILE A 283 -6.69 1.72 -4.25
CA ILE A 283 -7.29 0.53 -3.63
C ILE A 283 -8.71 0.83 -3.14
N SER A 284 -8.98 2.04 -2.66
CA SER A 284 -10.36 2.48 -2.37
C SER A 284 -11.25 2.43 -3.63
N TYR A 285 -10.73 2.79 -4.80
CA TYR A 285 -11.47 2.67 -6.06
C TYR A 285 -11.67 1.20 -6.47
N GLU A 286 -10.64 0.37 -6.35
CA GLU A 286 -10.71 -1.07 -6.67
C GLU A 286 -11.71 -1.83 -5.78
N LEU A 287 -11.73 -1.53 -4.47
CA LEU A 287 -12.69 -2.06 -3.51
C LEU A 287 -14.13 -1.66 -3.86
N ARG A 288 -14.36 -0.38 -4.22
CA ARG A 288 -15.68 0.13 -4.63
C ARG A 288 -16.21 -0.57 -5.88
N ASN A 289 -15.32 -0.90 -6.80
CA ASN A 289 -15.64 -1.62 -8.04
C ASN A 289 -15.65 -3.14 -7.89
N LYS A 290 -15.42 -3.65 -6.67
CA LYS A 290 -15.47 -5.08 -6.31
C LYS A 290 -14.43 -5.95 -7.03
N TRP A 291 -13.27 -5.38 -7.39
CA TRP A 291 -12.17 -6.16 -7.97
C TRP A 291 -11.56 -7.16 -6.98
N ILE A 292 -11.75 -6.93 -5.67
CA ILE A 292 -11.17 -7.73 -4.58
C ILE A 292 -12.22 -8.66 -3.94
N HIS A 293 -13.22 -9.09 -4.69
CA HIS A 293 -14.22 -10.04 -4.18
C HIS A 293 -13.56 -11.36 -3.72
N PRO A 294 -13.94 -11.96 -2.57
CA PRO A 294 -15.14 -11.68 -1.76
C PRO A 294 -14.98 -10.61 -0.69
N LEU A 295 -13.81 -10.00 -0.54
CA LEU A 295 -13.63 -8.89 0.40
C LEU A 295 -14.46 -7.69 -0.05
N ILE A 296 -15.36 -7.26 0.82
CA ILE A 296 -16.25 -6.13 0.57
C ILE A 296 -16.20 -5.16 1.74
N SER A 297 -16.37 -3.88 1.44
CA SER A 297 -16.60 -2.87 2.47
C SER A 297 -18.02 -3.03 3.04
N SER A 298 -18.16 -2.78 4.35
CA SER A 298 -19.45 -2.66 5.02
C SER A 298 -20.21 -1.38 4.62
N THR A 299 -19.50 -0.37 4.13
CA THR A 299 -20.08 0.93 3.78
C THR A 299 -20.93 0.84 2.53
N LYS A 300 -22.19 1.24 2.67
CA LYS A 300 -23.15 1.22 1.57
C LYS A 300 -22.99 2.46 0.70
N ARG A 301 -22.95 2.25 -0.61
CA ARG A 301 -23.10 3.33 -1.59
C ARG A 301 -24.46 4.00 -1.39
N ASN A 302 -24.47 5.33 -1.26
CA ASN A 302 -25.70 6.08 -1.15
C ASN A 302 -26.41 6.11 -2.51
N ARG A 303 -27.56 5.42 -2.63
CA ARG A 303 -28.31 5.32 -3.89
C ARG A 303 -29.03 6.62 -4.29
N LYS A 304 -29.27 7.54 -3.34
CA LYS A 304 -29.95 8.81 -3.60
C LYS A 304 -29.01 9.81 -4.27
N LEU A 305 -27.73 9.76 -3.93
CA LEU A 305 -26.70 10.61 -4.51
C LEU A 305 -26.17 9.95 -5.80
N LYS A 306 -26.40 10.61 -6.93
CA LYS A 306 -25.71 10.28 -8.18
C LYS A 306 -24.25 10.70 -7.98
N ASN A 307 -23.27 9.96 -8.53
CA ASN A 307 -21.81 10.21 -8.47
C ASN A 307 -20.97 9.47 -7.39
N ASP A 308 -21.20 8.18 -7.17
CA ASP A 308 -20.27 7.30 -6.40
C ASP A 308 -19.91 7.80 -4.98
N VAL A 309 -20.91 8.21 -4.22
CA VAL A 309 -20.73 8.68 -2.83
C VAL A 309 -20.98 7.55 -1.84
N TYR A 310 -20.04 7.40 -0.89
CA TYR A 310 -20.09 6.44 0.20
C TYR A 310 -20.25 7.20 1.51
N VAL A 311 -21.21 6.80 2.34
CA VAL A 311 -21.61 7.56 3.52
C VAL A 311 -21.64 6.61 4.70
N GLY A 312 -20.89 6.93 5.75
CA GLY A 312 -20.93 6.23 7.02
C GLY A 312 -22.20 6.53 7.82
N ASP A 313 -22.46 5.69 8.80
CA ASP A 313 -23.63 5.82 9.67
C ASP A 313 -23.60 7.11 10.50
N GLY A 314 -24.76 7.67 10.82
CA GLY A 314 -24.89 8.90 11.61
C GLY A 314 -24.61 10.21 10.86
N THR A 315 -24.10 10.14 9.63
CA THR A 315 -23.74 11.31 8.82
C THR A 315 -24.95 12.12 8.35
N LYS A 316 -24.89 13.44 8.55
CA LYS A 316 -25.94 14.42 8.20
C LYS A 316 -25.49 15.25 7.01
N ILE A 317 -26.24 15.18 5.92
CA ILE A 317 -25.95 15.86 4.66
C ILE A 317 -27.07 16.85 4.37
N SER A 318 -26.71 18.12 4.16
CA SER A 318 -27.64 19.17 3.70
C SER A 318 -28.12 18.91 2.26
N GLU A 319 -29.36 19.25 1.93
CA GLU A 319 -29.94 19.05 0.60
C GLU A 319 -29.21 19.85 -0.51
N SER A 320 -28.55 20.96 -0.15
CA SER A 320 -27.79 21.78 -1.11
C SER A 320 -26.33 21.34 -1.30
N ALA A 321 -25.90 20.23 -0.68
CA ALA A 321 -24.54 19.73 -0.81
C ALA A 321 -24.29 19.05 -2.17
N GLY A 322 -23.23 19.46 -2.86
CA GLY A 322 -22.76 18.87 -4.12
C GLY A 322 -21.64 17.87 -3.89
N LEU A 323 -21.93 16.57 -3.94
CA LEU A 323 -20.97 15.51 -3.67
C LEU A 323 -20.66 14.69 -4.93
N LYS A 324 -19.37 14.43 -5.19
CA LYS A 324 -18.90 13.62 -6.32
C LYS A 324 -17.68 12.79 -5.94
N ASN A 325 -17.75 11.47 -6.13
CA ASN A 325 -16.66 10.52 -5.86
C ASN A 325 -16.04 10.74 -4.45
N ALA A 326 -16.90 10.92 -3.45
CA ALA A 326 -16.49 11.24 -2.08
C ALA A 326 -16.79 10.07 -1.13
N VAL A 327 -15.93 9.88 -0.15
CA VAL A 327 -16.12 8.91 0.95
C VAL A 327 -16.23 9.70 2.25
N LEU A 328 -17.37 9.58 2.92
CA LEU A 328 -17.65 10.22 4.20
C LEU A 328 -17.67 9.17 5.31
N GLY A 329 -16.95 9.46 6.40
CA GLY A 329 -16.91 8.71 7.63
C GLY A 329 -18.24 8.63 8.38
N THR A 330 -18.19 8.11 9.60
CA THR A 330 -19.33 8.10 10.51
C THR A 330 -19.48 9.44 11.21
N ASP A 331 -20.70 9.84 11.53
CA ASP A 331 -21.01 11.07 12.28
C ASP A 331 -20.42 12.36 11.67
N VAL A 332 -20.35 12.42 10.34
CA VAL A 332 -19.94 13.64 9.62
C VAL A 332 -21.13 14.60 9.49
N ILE A 333 -20.90 15.90 9.70
CA ILE A 333 -21.93 16.93 9.57
C ILE A 333 -21.54 17.88 8.45
N LEU A 334 -22.36 17.93 7.39
CA LEU A 334 -22.17 18.85 6.26
C LEU A 334 -23.19 19.99 6.29
N GLY A 335 -22.68 21.22 6.23
CA GLY A 335 -23.44 22.45 6.08
C GLY A 335 -24.08 22.62 4.69
N LYS A 336 -24.65 23.80 4.47
CA LYS A 336 -25.29 24.21 3.21
C LYS A 336 -24.25 24.59 2.16
N ASN A 337 -24.55 24.29 0.90
CA ASN A 337 -23.74 24.66 -0.27
C ASN A 337 -22.32 24.09 -0.29
N VAL A 338 -22.06 23.05 0.50
CA VAL A 338 -20.77 22.36 0.53
C VAL A 338 -20.54 21.60 -0.76
N LYS A 339 -19.33 21.70 -1.33
CA LYS A 339 -18.91 20.95 -2.52
C LYS A 339 -17.73 20.04 -2.18
N ILE A 340 -17.88 18.73 -2.36
CA ILE A 340 -16.82 17.74 -2.12
C ILE A 340 -16.63 16.90 -3.37
N GLU A 341 -15.41 16.91 -3.92
CA GLU A 341 -15.03 16.14 -5.09
C GLU A 341 -13.74 15.33 -4.89
N ASN A 342 -13.74 14.05 -5.27
CA ASN A 342 -12.58 13.15 -5.25
C ASN A 342 -11.83 13.14 -3.90
N SER A 343 -12.56 13.29 -2.79
CA SER A 343 -11.98 13.54 -1.46
C SER A 343 -12.47 12.52 -0.43
N PHE A 344 -11.69 12.36 0.64
CA PHE A 344 -11.99 11.47 1.75
C PHE A 344 -12.16 12.30 3.03
N VAL A 345 -13.29 12.14 3.71
CA VAL A 345 -13.57 12.83 4.98
C VAL A 345 -13.76 11.76 6.04
N PHE A 346 -12.90 11.75 7.05
CA PHE A 346 -12.96 10.77 8.14
C PHE A 346 -14.03 11.14 9.17
N SER A 347 -14.21 10.25 10.14
CA SER A 347 -15.32 10.27 11.09
C SER A 347 -15.27 11.45 12.05
N ASN A 348 -16.44 11.81 12.61
CA ASN A 348 -16.62 12.86 13.61
C ASN A 348 -16.20 14.27 13.14
N THR A 349 -16.24 14.53 11.84
CA THR A 349 -15.81 15.80 11.25
C THR A 349 -17.00 16.71 10.91
N LYS A 350 -16.87 18.00 11.22
CA LYS A 350 -17.86 19.04 10.93
C LYS A 350 -17.35 19.94 9.80
N ILE A 351 -18.14 20.07 8.74
CA ILE A 351 -17.88 20.97 7.62
C ILE A 351 -19.03 21.98 7.58
N GLU A 352 -18.73 23.27 7.72
CA GLU A 352 -19.71 24.34 7.75
C GLU A 352 -20.15 24.79 6.35
N ASP A 353 -20.87 25.92 6.27
CA ASP A 353 -21.52 26.39 5.06
C ASP A 353 -20.53 26.95 4.03
N ASP A 354 -20.85 26.81 2.74
CA ASP A 354 -20.09 27.35 1.60
C ASP A 354 -18.63 26.87 1.49
N VAL A 355 -18.33 25.66 2.00
CA VAL A 355 -16.99 25.04 1.94
C VAL A 355 -16.78 24.26 0.63
N VAL A 356 -15.57 24.33 0.07
CA VAL A 356 -15.17 23.56 -1.12
C VAL A 356 -13.97 22.66 -0.79
N ILE A 357 -14.10 21.36 -1.04
CA ILE A 357 -13.05 20.36 -0.81
C ILE A 357 -12.83 19.58 -2.11
N THR A 358 -11.60 19.60 -2.64
CA THR A 358 -11.26 18.84 -3.85
C THR A 358 -9.95 18.08 -3.68
N HIS A 359 -9.92 16.81 -4.11
CA HIS A 359 -8.75 15.92 -4.05
C HIS A 359 -8.01 15.98 -2.71
N SER A 360 -8.72 15.97 -1.60
CA SER A 360 -8.12 16.21 -0.27
C SER A 360 -8.55 15.13 0.72
N ILE A 361 -7.78 14.97 1.79
CA ILE A 361 -8.12 14.11 2.92
C ILE A 361 -8.33 14.96 4.16
N ILE A 362 -9.45 14.75 4.83
CA ILE A 362 -9.77 15.41 6.10
C ILE A 362 -9.76 14.35 7.19
N GLY A 363 -8.85 14.47 8.16
CA GLY A 363 -8.70 13.59 9.31
C GLY A 363 -9.91 13.59 10.24
N GLU A 364 -9.85 12.77 11.28
CA GLU A 364 -10.93 12.62 12.26
C GLU A 364 -11.06 13.87 13.13
N HIS A 365 -12.26 14.11 13.66
CA HIS A 365 -12.52 15.21 14.60
C HIS A 365 -12.17 16.61 14.09
N CYS A 366 -12.15 16.81 12.77
CA CYS A 366 -11.84 18.11 12.18
C CYS A 366 -13.07 19.04 12.19
N THR A 367 -12.82 20.35 12.22
CA THR A 367 -13.85 21.38 11.97
C THR A 367 -13.36 22.34 10.89
N VAL A 368 -14.03 22.34 9.75
CA VAL A 368 -13.76 23.28 8.65
C VAL A 368 -14.84 24.35 8.67
N LYS A 369 -14.46 25.57 9.05
CA LYS A 369 -15.39 26.70 9.15
C LYS A 369 -15.79 27.25 7.77
N SER A 370 -16.76 28.15 7.80
CA SER A 370 -17.51 28.59 6.63
C SER A 370 -16.64 29.32 5.60
N LYS A 371 -17.01 29.20 4.31
CA LYS A 371 -16.32 29.83 3.15
C LYS A 371 -14.87 29.40 2.91
N SER A 372 -14.39 28.37 3.60
CA SER A 372 -13.03 27.87 3.42
C SER A 372 -12.91 26.93 2.22
N LYS A 373 -11.71 26.85 1.66
CA LYS A 373 -11.40 26.05 0.47
C LYS A 373 -10.17 25.18 0.73
N ILE A 374 -10.32 23.88 0.51
CA ILE A 374 -9.26 22.88 0.70
C ILE A 374 -9.08 22.14 -0.62
N THR A 375 -7.94 22.32 -1.28
CA THR A 375 -7.74 21.86 -2.66
C THR A 375 -6.37 21.21 -2.88
N ALA A 376 -6.21 20.61 -4.06
CA ALA A 376 -4.94 20.12 -4.63
C ALA A 376 -4.15 19.20 -3.69
N GLY A 377 -4.75 18.11 -3.21
CA GLY A 377 -4.03 17.10 -2.44
C GLY A 377 -3.96 17.36 -0.94
N SER A 378 -4.51 18.46 -0.43
CA SER A 378 -4.30 18.86 0.97
C SER A 378 -4.75 17.78 1.97
N ILE A 379 -3.95 17.57 3.02
CA ILE A 379 -4.19 16.56 4.05
C ILE A 379 -4.27 17.23 5.40
N LEU A 380 -5.43 17.17 6.04
CA LEU A 380 -5.64 17.66 7.39
C LEU A 380 -5.52 16.51 8.38
N GLY A 381 -4.64 16.66 9.36
CA GLY A 381 -4.47 15.73 10.47
C GLY A 381 -5.67 15.76 11.42
N ASN A 382 -5.69 14.83 12.34
CA ASN A 382 -6.81 14.68 13.27
C ASN A 382 -6.95 15.92 14.18
N GLY A 383 -8.19 16.32 14.46
CA GLY A 383 -8.51 17.42 15.37
C GLY A 383 -8.23 18.83 14.82
N CYS A 384 -8.02 18.98 13.50
CA CYS A 384 -7.73 20.27 12.90
C CYS A 384 -8.95 21.20 12.88
N VAL A 385 -8.75 22.47 13.24
CA VAL A 385 -9.79 23.52 13.17
C VAL A 385 -9.35 24.63 12.22
N VAL A 386 -9.90 24.63 11.01
CA VAL A 386 -9.63 25.62 9.96
C VAL A 386 -10.59 26.80 10.13
N GLU A 387 -10.07 28.02 10.17
CA GLU A 387 -10.86 29.24 10.35
C GLU A 387 -11.71 29.61 9.13
N ASN A 388 -12.60 30.58 9.30
CA ASN A 388 -13.43 31.09 8.20
C ASN A 388 -12.57 31.72 7.10
N ASP A 389 -13.08 31.71 5.87
CA ASP A 389 -12.46 32.37 4.71
C ASP A 389 -10.98 31.95 4.47
N THR A 390 -10.63 30.71 4.84
CA THR A 390 -9.26 30.20 4.74
C THR A 390 -9.04 29.37 3.47
N PHE A 391 -7.90 29.56 2.81
CA PHE A 391 -7.50 28.81 1.63
C PHE A 391 -6.31 27.89 1.93
N VAL A 392 -6.50 26.59 1.73
CA VAL A 392 -5.49 25.54 1.94
C VAL A 392 -5.30 24.79 0.62
N GLU A 393 -4.07 24.78 0.12
CA GLU A 393 -3.72 24.14 -1.14
C GLU A 393 -2.41 23.37 -0.98
N ASN A 394 -2.38 22.13 -1.47
CA ASN A 394 -1.20 21.27 -1.51
C ASN A 394 -0.37 21.28 -0.21
N SER A 395 -1.06 21.24 0.93
CA SER A 395 -0.45 21.41 2.25
C SER A 395 -0.81 20.25 3.18
N LEU A 396 0.15 19.89 4.03
CA LEU A 396 -0.10 19.05 5.20
C LEU A 396 -0.43 19.95 6.38
N VAL A 397 -1.49 19.67 7.12
CA VAL A 397 -1.96 20.50 8.23
C VAL A 397 -2.06 19.69 9.51
N VAL A 398 -1.41 20.13 10.57
CA VAL A 398 -1.44 19.51 11.90
C VAL A 398 -2.25 20.34 12.89
N ALA A 399 -2.85 19.68 13.88
CA ALA A 399 -3.65 20.35 14.90
C ALA A 399 -2.77 21.01 15.99
N LYS A 400 -1.62 20.41 16.29
CA LYS A 400 -0.65 20.91 17.27
C LYS A 400 0.38 21.81 16.59
N LYS A 401 0.89 22.80 17.32
CA LYS A 401 1.91 23.70 16.82
C LYS A 401 3.21 22.91 16.58
N PRO A 402 3.74 22.84 15.34
CA PRO A 402 4.98 22.15 15.06
C PRO A 402 6.20 22.94 15.58
N GLU A 403 7.33 22.26 15.74
CA GLU A 403 8.58 22.91 16.19
C GLU A 403 9.11 23.91 15.15
N ASN A 404 9.01 23.56 13.86
CA ASN A 404 9.44 24.37 12.72
C ASN A 404 8.39 25.42 12.28
N TYR A 405 7.66 26.00 13.23
CA TYR A 405 6.55 26.93 12.97
C TYR A 405 7.01 28.34 12.59
N GLU A 406 6.49 28.89 11.50
CA GLU A 406 6.53 30.32 11.18
C GLU A 406 5.16 30.99 11.32
N GLU A 407 5.12 32.31 11.57
CA GLU A 407 3.85 33.02 11.80
C GLU A 407 2.83 32.84 10.66
N GLY A 408 3.29 32.72 9.41
CA GLY A 408 2.46 32.50 8.22
C GLY A 408 1.85 31.10 8.09
N ASP A 409 2.23 30.15 8.94
CA ASP A 409 1.75 28.76 8.87
C ASP A 409 0.45 28.55 9.64
N ARG A 410 -0.02 29.54 10.40
CA ARG A 410 -1.25 29.44 11.18
C ARG A 410 -2.49 29.59 10.30
N LEU A 411 -3.29 28.53 10.26
CA LEU A 411 -4.58 28.46 9.55
C LEU A 411 -5.78 28.53 10.52
N GLY A 412 -5.53 28.42 11.82
CA GLY A 412 -6.56 28.56 12.85
C GLY A 412 -6.05 28.41 14.27
N GLU A 413 -6.99 28.16 15.20
CA GLU A 413 -6.66 27.87 16.60
C GLU A 413 -5.93 26.54 16.76
N ARG A 414 -6.34 25.53 15.99
CA ARG A 414 -5.78 24.17 15.99
C ARG A 414 -5.51 23.73 14.55
N ALA A 415 -4.87 24.57 13.77
CA ALA A 415 -4.50 24.24 12.38
C ALA A 415 -3.24 25.00 12.01
N TYR A 416 -2.17 24.25 11.76
CA TYR A 416 -0.85 24.76 11.40
C TYR A 416 -0.32 23.97 10.21
N ARG A 417 0.29 24.64 9.24
CA ARG A 417 0.97 23.95 8.14
C ARG A 417 2.19 23.19 8.70
N LEU A 418 2.29 21.91 8.39
CA LEU A 418 3.45 21.09 8.74
C LEU A 418 4.53 21.28 7.69
N ARG A 419 5.71 21.74 8.12
CA ARG A 419 6.92 21.82 7.30
C ARG A 419 7.80 20.62 7.61
N ILE A 420 7.96 19.74 6.62
CA ILE A 420 8.87 18.60 6.73
C ILE A 420 10.22 19.04 6.17
N THR A 421 11.26 19.03 7.01
CA THR A 421 12.66 19.14 6.61
C THR A 421 13.19 17.74 6.42
N VAL A 422 13.63 17.38 5.22
CA VAL A 422 14.30 16.09 4.96
C VAL A 422 15.79 16.36 4.90
N ASP A 423 16.57 15.62 5.67
CA ASP A 423 18.01 15.84 5.83
C ASP A 423 18.84 15.44 4.59
N ASP A 424 18.27 14.70 3.63
CA ASP A 424 19.04 14.00 2.57
C ASP A 424 18.51 14.11 1.11
N GLU A 425 17.74 15.12 0.72
CA GLU A 425 17.51 15.39 -0.71
C GLU A 425 17.73 16.87 -1.07
N GLU A 426 18.85 17.12 -1.78
CA GLU A 426 18.99 18.30 -2.63
C GLU A 426 17.81 18.34 -3.63
N ASP A 427 17.08 19.46 -3.65
CA ASP A 427 16.08 19.90 -4.64
C ASP A 427 14.57 19.64 -4.41
N LEU A 428 14.08 19.41 -3.19
CA LEU A 428 12.66 19.63 -2.92
C LEU A 428 12.46 20.84 -2.00
N SER A 429 12.08 21.98 -2.60
CA SER A 429 11.48 23.09 -1.86
C SER A 429 10.34 22.59 -0.97
N ILE A 430 10.03 23.29 0.12
CA ILE A 430 8.98 22.94 1.11
C ILE A 430 7.63 22.57 0.43
N ILE A 431 7.33 23.18 -0.72
CA ILE A 431 6.13 22.92 -1.55
C ILE A 431 6.20 21.56 -2.27
N GLY A 432 7.39 21.09 -2.62
CA GLY A 432 7.67 19.83 -3.30
C GLY A 432 7.39 18.58 -2.46
N LEU A 433 7.68 18.61 -1.15
CA LEU A 433 7.38 17.49 -0.23
C LEU A 433 5.89 17.38 0.09
N GLY A 434 5.22 18.52 0.32
CA GLY A 434 3.77 18.62 0.33
C GLY A 434 3.20 18.02 -0.95
N ARG A 435 3.70 18.45 -2.12
CA ARG A 435 3.34 17.90 -3.45
C ARG A 435 3.70 16.42 -3.61
N ARG A 436 4.64 15.84 -2.87
CA ARG A 436 4.99 14.42 -2.98
C ARG A 436 3.98 13.56 -2.24
N LEU A 437 3.72 13.91 -0.98
CA LEU A 437 2.85 13.19 -0.06
C LEU A 437 1.36 13.40 -0.37
N SER A 438 1.00 14.58 -0.84
CA SER A 438 -0.39 15.00 -1.12
C SER A 438 -0.99 14.45 -2.42
N ARG A 439 -0.25 13.71 -3.25
CA ARG A 439 -0.63 13.33 -4.63
C ARG A 439 -1.82 12.34 -4.71
N LEU A 440 -3.01 12.83 -4.38
CA LEU A 440 -4.32 12.16 -4.49
C LEU A 440 -4.91 12.27 -5.91
N HIS A 441 -4.08 12.01 -6.92
CA HIS A 441 -4.46 12.25 -8.31
C HIS A 441 -4.25 11.01 -9.18
N ILE A 442 -5.22 10.10 -9.20
CA ILE A 442 -5.38 9.12 -10.28
C ILE A 442 -5.81 9.89 -11.54
N GLY A 443 -4.88 10.39 -12.36
CA GLY A 443 -5.23 11.06 -13.61
C GLY A 443 -4.13 11.84 -14.32
N ASP A 444 -3.36 12.66 -13.60
CA ASP A 444 -2.39 13.57 -14.22
C ASP A 444 -0.96 13.17 -13.88
N LEU A 445 -0.47 12.18 -14.63
CA LEU A 445 0.95 12.08 -14.94
C LEU A 445 1.09 12.32 -16.44
N THR A 446 0.83 13.55 -16.90
CA THR A 446 1.74 14.07 -17.91
C THR A 446 3.09 14.13 -17.21
N TYR A 447 4.07 13.43 -17.77
CA TYR A 447 5.46 13.66 -17.43
C TYR A 447 5.71 15.14 -17.69
N GLU A 448 5.51 16.00 -16.69
CA GLU A 448 6.28 17.23 -16.59
C GLU A 448 7.70 16.75 -16.30
N SER A 449 8.40 16.32 -17.36
CA SER A 449 9.82 16.54 -17.42
C SER A 449 9.99 18.02 -17.10
N ASP A 450 10.78 18.33 -16.09
CA ASP A 450 11.33 19.67 -15.91
C ASP A 450 12.09 20.02 -17.21
N GLU A 451 11.37 20.49 -18.24
CA GLU A 451 11.91 21.16 -19.41
C GLU A 451 12.21 22.60 -19.02
N SER A 452 13.10 22.76 -18.05
CA SER A 452 13.85 23.99 -17.89
C SER A 452 15.32 23.64 -18.05
N GLU A 453 15.87 24.11 -19.18
CA GLU A 453 17.30 24.17 -19.52
C GLU A 453 17.96 22.89 -20.03
N CYS A 454 17.55 22.43 -21.23
CA CYS A 454 18.49 21.80 -22.18
C CYS A 454 18.01 22.10 -23.60
N ALA A 455 18.25 23.33 -24.07
CA ALA A 455 18.20 23.63 -25.50
C ALA A 455 19.29 22.79 -26.18
N PHE A 456 18.91 21.65 -26.76
CA PHE A 456 19.76 20.91 -27.68
C PHE A 456 19.93 21.77 -28.94
N SER A 457 21.04 22.50 -29.02
CA SER A 457 21.56 22.97 -30.30
C SER A 457 22.11 21.75 -31.04
N VAL A 458 21.34 21.25 -32.00
CA VAL A 458 21.83 20.27 -32.97
C VAL A 458 22.81 21.01 -33.88
N SER A 459 24.10 20.75 -33.69
CA SER A 459 25.09 20.97 -34.74
C SER A 459 24.96 19.80 -35.71
N ASP A 460 24.63 20.12 -36.96
CA ASP A 460 24.78 19.22 -38.10
C ASP A 460 26.22 18.68 -38.11
N ASP A 461 26.39 17.35 -38.10
CA ASP A 461 27.27 16.65 -39.03
C ASP A 461 27.29 15.12 -38.78
N GLU A 462 27.43 14.42 -39.90
CA GLU A 462 27.78 13.00 -40.11
C GLU A 462 26.64 11.96 -40.25
N GLU A 463 26.33 11.69 -41.53
CA GLU A 463 25.66 10.50 -42.05
C GLU A 463 26.39 9.21 -41.65
N LEU A 464 25.70 8.29 -40.97
CA LEU A 464 26.01 6.86 -41.02
C LEU A 464 24.74 6.03 -41.17
N SER A 465 24.75 5.19 -42.20
CA SER A 465 23.66 4.36 -42.71
C SER A 465 23.18 3.31 -41.71
N TYR A 466 21.91 3.34 -41.32
CA TYR A 466 21.25 2.23 -40.65
C TYR A 466 20.57 1.31 -41.69
N THR A 467 21.01 0.05 -41.72
CA THR A 467 20.33 -1.06 -42.37
C THR A 467 19.00 -1.32 -41.66
N GLN A 468 17.89 -1.21 -42.41
CA GLN A 468 16.55 -1.52 -41.92
C GLN A 468 16.37 -3.04 -41.84
N THR A 469 16.15 -3.57 -40.64
CA THR A 469 15.46 -4.87 -40.47
C THR A 469 13.97 -4.67 -40.71
N PRO A 470 13.29 -5.54 -41.49
CA PRO A 470 11.87 -5.36 -41.79
C PRO A 470 10.98 -5.68 -40.58
N PRO A 471 9.82 -5.00 -40.46
CA PRO A 471 8.87 -5.24 -39.38
C PRO A 471 8.14 -6.59 -39.54
N PRO A 472 7.70 -7.22 -38.44
CA PRO A 472 6.97 -8.48 -38.48
C PRO A 472 5.54 -8.31 -39.04
N ASP A 473 5.14 -9.29 -39.84
CA ASP A 473 3.93 -9.36 -40.66
C ASP A 473 2.64 -9.51 -39.81
N ASP A 474 1.81 -8.48 -39.81
CA ASP A 474 0.55 -8.38 -39.07
C ASP A 474 -0.64 -8.83 -39.95
N THR A 475 -0.85 -10.15 -40.06
CA THR A 475 -2.07 -10.72 -40.64
C THR A 475 -2.77 -11.66 -39.67
N LYS A 476 -3.59 -11.09 -38.78
CA LYS A 476 -4.92 -11.58 -38.32
C LYS A 476 -5.38 -10.88 -37.02
N ARG A 477 -5.82 -9.62 -37.11
CA ARG A 477 -6.82 -9.06 -36.18
C ARG A 477 -7.77 -8.15 -36.94
N LYS A 478 -8.94 -8.68 -37.27
CA LYS A 478 -10.06 -7.90 -37.81
C LYS A 478 -10.54 -6.93 -36.73
N PHE A 479 -10.45 -5.65 -37.04
CA PHE A 479 -11.09 -4.54 -36.34
C PHE A 479 -12.61 -4.74 -36.29
N PHE A 480 -13.19 -4.52 -35.11
CA PHE A 480 -14.59 -4.10 -34.99
C PHE A 480 -14.65 -2.96 -33.96
N ASN A 481 -14.89 -1.76 -34.48
CA ASN A 481 -15.50 -0.66 -33.76
C ASN A 481 -16.93 -0.57 -34.30
N PRO A 482 -17.97 -0.36 -33.47
CA PRO A 482 -18.53 0.99 -33.50
C PRO A 482 -19.18 1.47 -32.18
N LYS A 483 -19.11 2.79 -31.97
CA LYS A 483 -20.11 3.57 -31.23
C LYS A 483 -21.49 3.40 -31.89
N THR A 484 -22.51 2.98 -31.15
CA THR A 484 -23.89 3.55 -31.12
C THR A 484 -24.85 2.68 -30.30
N ASN A 485 -25.66 3.36 -29.46
CA ASN A 485 -26.95 2.99 -28.87
C ASN A 485 -27.50 1.56 -28.97
N CYS A 486 -27.84 0.96 -27.82
CA CYS A 486 -29.18 0.44 -27.47
C CYS A 486 -29.14 -0.19 -26.07
N ARG A 487 -29.94 0.31 -25.12
CA ARG A 487 -31.27 -0.16 -24.70
C ARG A 487 -31.27 -1.52 -23.97
N CYS A 488 -31.74 -1.43 -22.73
CA CYS A 488 -32.26 -2.48 -21.86
C CYS A 488 -32.89 -3.66 -22.61
N PHE A 489 -32.67 -4.88 -22.11
CA PHE A 489 -33.77 -5.79 -21.80
C PHE A 489 -33.37 -6.73 -20.65
N LEU A 490 -34.24 -6.77 -19.64
CA LEU A 490 -34.39 -7.87 -18.71
C LEU A 490 -34.74 -9.15 -19.47
N ILE A 491 -34.19 -10.30 -19.06
CA ILE A 491 -34.92 -11.44 -18.48
C ILE A 491 -34.02 -12.04 -17.39
#